data_AF-A0A0F5QFQ8-F1
#
_entry.id   AF-A0A0F5QFQ8-F1
#
_cell.length_a   1.000
_cell.length_b   1.000
_cell.length_c   1.000
_cell.angle_alpha   90.00
_cell.angle_beta   90.00
_cell.angle_gamma   90.00
#
_symmetry.space_group_name_H-M   'P 1'
#
loop_
_entity.id
_entity.type
_entity.pdbx_description
1 polymer ?
#
loop_
_entity_poly.entity_id
_entity_poly.type
_entity_poly.pdbx_seq_one_letter_code
_entity_poly.pdbx_strand_id
1 'polypeptide(L)'
;MNMLITTPDLSSLAGQRQHYAAVRSRLRAAASFSCRTPRQVIAVRILPGHPLFKKPEPPLPMVPVTQESQQRVRDVLDIMSVERPDQPEPGHAQEIIHQVASKHSLTPVEMLSARRSPPLVLARQEAMYRMSKETLLTLGGIGRRMGGRDHTTVLHSIRKHAERMGYFQ
;
A
#
# COMPACT_ATOMS: atom_id res chain seq x y z
N MET A 1 -4.74 46.05 -2.97
CA MET A 1 -6.03 46.01 -2.25
C MET A 1 -5.85 45.13 -1.02
N ASN A 2 -5.67 45.75 0.16
CA ASN A 2 -5.50 45.04 1.42
C ASN A 2 -6.84 44.41 1.84
N MET A 3 -6.94 43.08 1.83
CA MET A 3 -8.01 42.39 2.53
C MET A 3 -7.72 42.43 4.03
N LEU A 4 -8.30 43.41 4.72
CA LEU A 4 -8.44 43.39 6.18
C LEU A 4 -9.26 42.15 6.53
N ILE A 5 -8.62 41.16 7.17
CA ILE A 5 -9.30 40.00 7.73
C ILE A 5 -10.07 40.52 8.94
N THR A 6 -11.37 40.77 8.79
CA THR A 6 -12.25 41.17 9.89
C THR A 6 -12.35 40.03 10.90
N THR A 7 -11.63 40.13 12.01
CA THR A 7 -11.79 39.22 13.14
C THR A 7 -13.17 39.45 13.76
N PRO A 8 -14.04 38.44 13.84
CA PRO A 8 -15.36 38.60 14.43
C PRO A 8 -15.22 38.82 15.95
N ASP A 9 -15.94 39.81 16.49
CA ASP A 9 -15.99 40.05 17.93
C ASP A 9 -16.78 38.92 18.63
N LEU A 10 -16.05 38.05 19.33
CA LEU A 10 -16.60 36.89 20.05
C LEU A 10 -17.01 37.23 21.49
N SER A 11 -16.86 38.48 21.94
CA SER A 11 -17.26 38.91 23.29
C SER A 11 -18.77 39.13 23.42
N SER A 12 -19.45 39.46 22.31
CA SER A 12 -20.91 39.65 22.24
C SER A 12 -21.65 38.39 21.79
N LEU A 13 -22.78 38.06 22.44
CA LEU A 13 -23.68 36.96 22.06
C LEU A 13 -24.17 37.07 20.60
N ALA A 14 -24.38 38.29 20.10
CA ALA A 14 -24.75 38.53 18.70
C ALA A 14 -23.60 38.19 17.74
N GLY A 15 -22.36 38.54 18.11
CA GLY A 15 -21.16 38.23 17.34
C GLY A 15 -20.86 36.73 17.30
N GLN A 16 -21.00 36.02 18.43
CA GLN A 16 -20.90 34.56 18.48
C GLN A 16 -21.94 33.88 17.58
N ARG A 17 -23.20 34.33 17.63
CA ARG A 17 -24.27 33.78 16.76
C ARG A 17 -23.97 33.95 15.28
N GLN A 18 -23.50 35.13 14.86
CA GLN A 18 -23.15 35.41 13.47
C GLN A 18 -21.92 34.60 13.01
N HIS A 19 -20.88 34.51 13.86
CA HIS A 19 -19.70 33.71 13.58
C HIS A 19 -20.04 32.23 13.38
N TYR A 20 -20.77 31.63 14.32
CA TYR A 20 -21.15 30.21 14.23
C TYR A 20 -22.16 29.93 13.11
N ALA A 21 -23.04 30.88 12.77
CA ALA A 21 -23.92 30.76 11.60
C ALA A 21 -23.12 30.73 10.28
N ALA A 22 -22.10 31.58 10.16
CA ALA A 22 -21.21 31.61 9.00
C ALA A 22 -20.31 30.37 8.90
N VAL A 23 -19.83 29.83 10.02
CA VAL A 23 -19.08 28.57 10.03
C VAL A 23 -19.97 27.39 9.61
N ARG A 24 -21.20 27.31 10.13
CA ARG A 24 -22.16 26.25 9.76
C ARG A 24 -22.57 26.30 8.30
N SER A 25 -22.76 27.48 7.71
CA SER A 25 -23.08 27.59 6.28
C SER A 25 -21.94 27.11 5.39
N ARG A 26 -20.69 27.41 5.75
CA ARG A 26 -19.49 26.91 5.04
C ARG A 26 -19.34 25.40 5.16
N LEU A 27 -19.57 24.83 6.34
CA LEU A 27 -19.53 23.38 6.54
C LEU A 27 -20.64 22.67 5.75
N ARG A 28 -21.85 23.26 5.67
CA ARG A 28 -22.93 22.73 4.82
C ARG A 28 -22.60 22.82 3.33
N ALA A 29 -21.99 23.91 2.88
CA ALA A 29 -21.53 24.06 1.49
C ALA A 29 -20.35 23.10 1.17
N ALA A 30 -19.52 22.78 2.16
CA ALA A 30 -18.45 21.80 2.02
C ALA A 30 -18.97 20.35 1.96
N ALA A 31 -20.11 20.05 2.62
CA ALA A 31 -20.75 18.74 2.55
C ALA A 31 -21.30 18.39 1.14
N SER A 32 -21.50 19.40 0.28
CA SER A 32 -21.79 19.20 -1.15
C SER A 32 -20.56 18.87 -2.01
N PHE A 33 -19.33 18.96 -1.48
CA PHE A 33 -18.15 18.35 -2.11
C PHE A 33 -18.14 16.86 -1.80
N SER A 34 -19.06 16.15 -2.45
CA SER A 34 -18.93 14.71 -2.68
C SER A 34 -17.56 14.46 -3.28
N CYS A 35 -16.76 13.64 -2.60
CA CYS A 35 -15.59 13.00 -3.18
C CYS A 35 -16.04 12.33 -4.49
N ARG A 36 -15.81 12.99 -5.63
CA ARG A 36 -16.02 12.42 -6.96
C ARG A 36 -15.01 11.31 -7.17
N THR A 37 -15.39 10.12 -6.76
CA THR A 37 -15.64 9.04 -7.71
C THR A 37 -16.81 8.24 -7.17
N PRO A 38 -17.97 8.17 -7.84
CA PRO A 38 -18.84 7.04 -7.59
C PRO A 38 -17.99 5.80 -7.87
N ARG A 39 -17.80 4.93 -6.87
CA ARG A 39 -17.48 3.53 -7.17
C ARG A 39 -18.58 3.13 -8.13
N GLN A 40 -18.27 2.97 -9.42
CA GLN A 40 -19.20 2.34 -10.34
C GLN A 40 -19.40 0.95 -9.75
N VAL A 41 -20.48 0.78 -9.00
CA VAL A 41 -21.06 -0.53 -8.80
C VAL A 41 -21.47 -0.89 -10.22
N ILE A 42 -20.64 -1.69 -10.89
CA ILE A 42 -21.04 -2.32 -12.13
C ILE A 42 -22.31 -3.05 -11.75
N ALA A 43 -23.46 -2.51 -12.18
CA ALA A 43 -24.70 -3.22 -12.11
C ALA A 43 -24.46 -4.45 -12.96
N VAL A 44 -24.12 -5.57 -12.30
CA VAL A 44 -24.06 -6.86 -12.96
C VAL A 44 -25.44 -7.02 -13.54
N ARG A 45 -25.55 -6.81 -14.85
CA ARG A 45 -26.77 -7.03 -15.60
C ARG A 45 -26.99 -8.52 -15.46
N ILE A 46 -27.81 -8.92 -14.49
CA ILE A 46 -28.21 -10.30 -14.30
C ILE A 46 -28.88 -10.66 -15.62
N LEU A 47 -28.18 -11.43 -16.46
CA LEU A 47 -28.76 -11.97 -17.67
C LEU A 47 -30.03 -12.71 -17.23
N PRO A 48 -31.19 -12.41 -17.83
CA PRO A 48 -32.42 -13.09 -17.45
C PRO A 48 -32.23 -14.57 -17.78
N GLY A 49 -32.13 -15.40 -16.73
CA GLY A 49 -32.23 -16.85 -16.88
C GLY A 49 -31.02 -17.70 -16.50
N HIS A 50 -29.94 -17.18 -15.91
CA HIS A 50 -28.91 -18.06 -15.35
C HIS A 50 -29.06 -18.19 -13.82
N PRO A 51 -29.65 -19.29 -13.30
CA PRO A 51 -29.74 -19.49 -11.85
C PRO A 51 -28.33 -19.57 -11.26
N LEU A 52 -27.96 -18.58 -10.45
CA LEU A 52 -26.67 -18.53 -9.72
C LEU A 52 -26.60 -19.53 -8.55
N PHE A 53 -27.64 -20.35 -8.38
CA PHE A 53 -27.70 -21.40 -7.38
C PHE A 53 -27.93 -22.73 -8.11
N LYS A 54 -26.86 -23.34 -8.62
CA LYS A 54 -26.91 -24.76 -8.95
C LYS A 54 -27.27 -25.48 -7.65
N LYS A 55 -28.42 -26.16 -7.63
CA LYS A 55 -28.80 -27.11 -6.59
C LYS A 55 -27.58 -27.99 -6.29
N PRO A 56 -27.22 -28.26 -5.02
CA PRO A 56 -26.07 -29.09 -4.70
C PRO A 56 -26.21 -30.39 -5.48
N GLU A 57 -25.22 -30.70 -6.31
CA GLU A 57 -25.18 -31.95 -7.04
C GLU A 57 -25.30 -33.08 -6.01
N PRO A 58 -26.12 -34.13 -6.28
CA PRO A 58 -26.16 -35.28 -5.40
C PRO A 58 -24.73 -35.76 -5.19
N PRO A 59 -24.37 -36.21 -3.97
CA PRO A 59 -23.01 -36.68 -3.72
C PRO A 59 -22.67 -37.70 -4.79
N LEU A 60 -21.66 -37.38 -5.60
CA LEU A 60 -21.20 -38.30 -6.63
C LEU A 60 -20.96 -39.64 -5.93
N PRO A 61 -21.39 -40.78 -6.52
CA PRO A 61 -21.06 -42.07 -5.96
C PRO A 61 -19.56 -42.06 -5.71
N MET A 62 -19.14 -42.38 -4.48
CA MET A 62 -17.73 -42.43 -4.12
C MET A 62 -17.07 -43.45 -5.03
N VAL A 63 -16.56 -42.99 -6.16
CA VAL A 63 -15.76 -43.81 -7.05
C VAL A 63 -14.52 -44.15 -6.24
N PRO A 64 -14.24 -45.44 -6.00
CA PRO A 64 -13.05 -45.82 -5.26
C PRO A 64 -11.88 -45.26 -6.05
N VAL A 65 -11.12 -44.36 -5.42
CA VAL A 65 -9.94 -43.79 -6.06
C VAL A 65 -8.98 -44.95 -6.28
N THR A 66 -8.88 -45.42 -7.53
CA THR A 66 -8.01 -46.54 -7.89
C THR A 66 -6.56 -46.13 -7.62
N GLN A 67 -5.73 -47.09 -7.21
CA GLN A 67 -4.32 -46.83 -6.89
C GLN A 67 -3.59 -46.14 -8.06
N GLU A 68 -3.97 -46.46 -9.31
CA GLU A 68 -3.45 -45.81 -10.51
C GLU A 68 -3.83 -44.33 -10.64
N SER A 69 -5.05 -43.96 -10.23
CA SER A 69 -5.49 -42.56 -10.20
C SER A 69 -4.74 -41.78 -9.13
N GLN A 70 -4.49 -42.39 -7.97
CA GLN A 70 -3.68 -41.77 -6.91
C GLN A 70 -2.23 -41.56 -7.33
N GLN A 71 -1.69 -42.45 -8.16
CA GLN A 71 -0.33 -42.35 -8.67
C GLN A 71 -0.23 -41.23 -9.72
N ARG A 72 -1.17 -41.15 -10.67
CA ARG A 72 -1.20 -40.07 -11.68
C ARG A 72 -1.28 -38.68 -11.06
N VAL A 73 -2.06 -38.51 -9.99
CA VAL A 73 -2.14 -37.23 -9.27
C VAL A 73 -0.80 -36.87 -8.63
N ARG A 74 -0.07 -37.86 -8.07
CA ARG A 74 1.28 -37.68 -7.53
C ARG A 74 2.28 -37.30 -8.62
N ASP A 75 2.26 -38.01 -9.75
CA ASP A 75 3.18 -37.74 -10.86
C ASP A 75 2.95 -36.32 -11.45
N VAL A 76 1.69 -35.88 -11.56
CA VAL A 76 1.36 -34.51 -11.98
C VAL A 76 1.81 -33.48 -10.93
N LEU A 77 1.67 -33.77 -9.64
CA LEU A 77 2.15 -32.90 -8.56
C LEU A 77 3.68 -32.77 -8.54
N ASP A 78 4.41 -33.83 -8.87
CA ASP A 78 5.88 -33.78 -9.02
C ASP A 78 6.29 -32.98 -10.27
N ILE A 79 5.58 -33.13 -11.40
CA ILE A 79 5.80 -32.30 -12.60
C ILE A 79 5.50 -30.82 -12.32
N MET A 80 4.51 -30.53 -11.47
CA MET A 80 4.16 -29.18 -11.04
C MET A 80 4.98 -28.68 -9.85
N SER A 81 5.86 -29.51 -9.29
CA SER A 81 6.83 -29.12 -8.27
C SER A 81 8.00 -28.40 -8.94
N VAL A 82 7.67 -27.30 -9.60
CA VAL A 82 8.60 -26.19 -9.79
C VAL A 82 9.05 -25.83 -8.37
N GLU A 83 10.30 -26.14 -8.04
CA GLU A 83 11.00 -25.51 -6.94
C GLU A 83 10.77 -24.01 -7.11
N ARG A 84 9.86 -23.42 -6.33
CA ARG A 84 9.61 -21.98 -6.41
C ARG A 84 10.89 -21.31 -5.91
N PRO A 85 11.71 -20.66 -6.75
CA PRO A 85 12.94 -20.03 -6.29
C PRO A 85 12.59 -18.64 -5.72
N ASP A 86 11.60 -18.58 -4.83
CA ASP A 86 10.95 -17.34 -4.39
C ASP A 86 10.90 -17.21 -2.86
N GLN A 87 11.78 -17.89 -2.14
CA GLN A 87 12.12 -17.40 -0.80
C GLN A 87 13.24 -16.37 -1.00
N PRO A 88 12.96 -15.05 -0.95
CA PRO A 88 14.04 -14.08 -0.86
C PRO A 88 14.77 -14.40 0.44
N GLU A 89 15.95 -15.01 0.33
CA GLU A 89 16.79 -15.34 1.46
C GLU A 89 16.86 -14.10 2.37
N PRO A 90 16.46 -14.23 3.65
CA PRO A 90 16.25 -13.07 4.54
C PRO A 90 17.50 -12.20 4.72
N GLY A 91 18.68 -12.66 4.28
CA GLY A 91 19.93 -11.91 4.28
C GLY A 91 20.02 -10.76 3.27
N HIS A 92 19.36 -10.85 2.10
CA HIS A 92 19.57 -9.86 1.02
C HIS A 92 19.14 -8.44 1.43
N ALA A 93 18.02 -8.29 2.14
CA ALA A 93 17.55 -6.97 2.58
C ALA A 93 18.48 -6.34 3.63
N GLN A 94 19.05 -7.16 4.52
CA GLN A 94 19.96 -6.68 5.56
C GLN A 94 21.26 -6.18 4.93
N GLU A 95 21.78 -6.93 3.96
CA GLU A 95 22.99 -6.58 3.23
C GLU A 95 22.85 -5.26 2.47
N ILE A 96 21.71 -5.01 1.82
CA ILE A 96 21.43 -3.71 1.17
C ILE A 96 21.49 -2.57 2.19
N ILE A 97 20.94 -2.74 3.39
CA ILE A 97 21.00 -1.72 4.45
C ILE A 97 22.45 -1.44 4.82
N HIS A 98 23.26 -2.47 5.02
CA HIS A 98 24.68 -2.31 5.34
C HIS A 98 25.45 -1.60 4.23
N GLN A 99 25.26 -1.98 2.98
CA GLN A 99 25.93 -1.35 1.83
C GLN A 99 25.56 0.13 1.69
N VAL A 100 24.28 0.48 1.83
CA VAL A 100 23.83 1.88 1.74
C VAL A 100 24.28 2.68 2.96
N ALA A 101 24.27 2.10 4.16
CA ALA A 101 24.79 2.74 5.36
C ALA A 101 26.28 3.10 5.21
N SER A 102 27.10 2.17 4.71
CA SER A 102 28.52 2.41 4.42
C SER A 102 28.72 3.52 3.38
N LYS A 103 27.90 3.56 2.32
CA LYS A 103 27.98 4.58 1.28
C LYS A 103 27.72 6.00 1.81
N HIS A 104 26.79 6.14 2.75
CA HIS A 104 26.41 7.43 3.33
C HIS A 104 27.14 7.76 4.64
N SER A 105 28.11 6.94 5.06
CA SER A 105 28.81 7.08 6.35
C SER A 105 27.84 7.12 7.55
N LEU A 106 26.79 6.29 7.49
CA LEU A 106 25.76 6.18 8.52
C LEU A 106 25.82 4.81 9.20
N THR A 107 25.27 4.71 10.40
CA THR A 107 25.11 3.41 11.05
C THR A 107 23.80 2.73 10.59
N PRO A 108 23.75 1.38 10.51
CA PRO A 108 22.51 0.67 10.16
C PRO A 108 21.40 0.91 11.20
N VAL A 109 21.78 1.16 12.46
CA VAL A 109 20.85 1.52 13.54
C VAL A 109 20.17 2.86 13.27
N GLU A 110 20.92 3.86 12.77
CA GLU A 110 20.35 5.15 12.39
C GLU A 110 19.41 5.04 11.19
N MET A 111 19.65 4.12 10.26
CA MET A 111 18.71 3.86 9.17
C MET A 111 17.35 3.35 9.65
N LEU A 112 17.32 2.60 10.76
CA LEU A 112 16.08 2.10 11.38
C LEU A 112 15.45 3.11 12.35
N SER A 113 16.18 4.14 12.77
CA SER A 113 15.72 5.16 13.71
C SER A 113 14.53 6.01 13.19
N ALA A 114 13.80 6.64 14.11
CA ALA A 114 12.73 7.61 13.79
C ALA A 114 13.26 8.98 13.30
N ARG A 115 14.55 9.27 13.47
CA ARG A 115 15.18 10.55 13.07
C ARG A 115 14.98 10.84 11.58
N ARG A 116 14.73 12.11 11.22
CA ARG A 116 14.40 12.54 9.84
C ARG A 116 15.39 13.56 9.26
N SER A 117 16.65 13.52 9.67
CA SER A 117 17.68 14.41 9.13
C SER A 117 17.80 14.23 7.61
N PRO A 118 18.02 15.31 6.83
CA PRO A 118 18.13 15.22 5.38
C PRO A 118 19.04 14.07 4.88
N PRO A 119 20.30 13.92 5.33
CA PRO A 119 21.17 12.84 4.84
C PRO A 119 20.62 11.43 5.12
N LEU A 120 20.02 11.21 6.30
CA LEU A 120 19.35 9.95 6.64
C LEU A 120 18.18 9.65 5.71
N VAL A 121 17.41 10.68 5.35
CA VAL A 121 16.27 10.53 4.45
C VAL A 121 16.73 10.16 3.05
N LEU A 122 17.81 10.77 2.54
CA LEU A 122 18.37 10.41 1.23
C LEU A 122 18.86 8.96 1.20
N ALA A 123 19.60 8.54 2.23
CA ALA A 123 20.09 7.17 2.34
C ALA A 123 18.94 6.15 2.41
N ARG A 124 17.88 6.43 3.16
CA ARG A 124 16.70 5.54 3.23
C ARG A 124 15.94 5.47 1.91
N GLN A 125 15.83 6.59 1.20
CA GLN A 125 15.23 6.62 -0.13
C GLN A 125 15.97 5.70 -1.10
N GLU A 126 17.30 5.76 -1.10
CA GLU A 126 18.15 4.87 -1.90
C GLU A 126 17.99 3.41 -1.48
N ALA A 127 18.03 3.10 -0.18
CA ALA A 127 17.87 1.73 0.31
C ALA A 127 16.50 1.12 -0.05
N MET A 128 15.42 1.89 0.12
CA MET A 128 14.07 1.43 -0.24
C MET A 128 13.92 1.22 -1.75
N TYR A 129 14.55 2.07 -2.56
CA TYR A 129 14.58 1.91 -4.01
C TYR A 129 15.33 0.65 -4.42
N ARG A 130 16.53 0.43 -3.87
CA ARG A 130 17.34 -0.79 -4.12
C ARG A 130 16.60 -2.06 -3.71
N MET A 131 16.01 -2.09 -2.52
CA MET A 131 15.20 -3.23 -2.08
C MET A 131 14.05 -3.53 -3.03
N SER A 132 13.38 -2.51 -3.58
CA SER A 132 12.30 -2.72 -4.55
C SER A 132 12.76 -3.26 -5.90
N LYS A 133 14.05 -3.16 -6.24
CA LYS A 133 14.62 -3.62 -7.52
C LYS A 133 15.37 -4.95 -7.39
N GLU A 134 16.08 -5.12 -6.28
CA GLU A 134 16.95 -6.28 -6.02
C GLU A 134 16.19 -7.41 -5.30
N THR A 135 15.06 -7.12 -4.63
CA THR A 135 14.29 -8.12 -3.87
C THR A 135 12.85 -8.24 -4.37
N LEU A 136 12.26 -9.41 -4.18
CA LEU A 136 10.84 -9.70 -4.45
C LEU A 136 9.91 -9.32 -3.27
N LEU A 137 10.35 -8.42 -2.39
CA LEU A 137 9.58 -8.02 -1.22
C LEU A 137 8.42 -7.09 -1.60
N THR A 138 7.28 -7.27 -0.92
CA THR A 138 6.17 -6.32 -1.02
C THR A 138 6.54 -4.97 -0.38
N LEU A 139 5.89 -3.88 -0.79
CA LEU A 139 6.11 -2.54 -0.23
C LEU A 139 5.95 -2.51 1.31
N GLY A 140 4.98 -3.26 1.84
CA GLY A 140 4.82 -3.43 3.29
C GLY A 140 5.93 -4.27 3.93
N GLY A 141 6.44 -5.28 3.22
CA GLY A 141 7.62 -6.06 3.64
C GLY A 141 8.87 -5.19 3.76
N ILE A 142 9.13 -4.33 2.78
CA ILE A 142 10.23 -3.36 2.78
C ILE A 142 10.10 -2.40 3.97
N GLY A 143 8.90 -1.85 4.19
CA GLY A 143 8.60 -0.95 5.30
C GLY A 143 8.89 -1.57 6.67
N ARG A 144 8.50 -2.84 6.88
CA ARG A 144 8.80 -3.59 8.11
C ARG A 144 10.30 -3.74 8.36
N ARG A 145 11.08 -4.10 7.33
CA ARG A 145 12.55 -4.22 7.42
C ARG A 145 13.23 -2.89 7.73
N MET A 146 12.64 -1.78 7.29
CA MET A 146 13.12 -0.42 7.52
C MET A 146 12.57 0.20 8.82
N GLY A 147 12.37 -0.59 9.88
CA GLY A 147 11.95 -0.10 11.19
C GLY A 147 10.43 0.14 11.32
N GLY A 148 9.62 -0.65 10.62
CA GLY A 148 8.15 -0.58 10.76
C GLY A 148 7.48 0.61 10.05
N ARG A 149 8.02 1.04 8.91
CA ARG A 149 7.49 2.18 8.14
C ARG A 149 6.29 1.78 7.28
N ASP A 150 5.37 2.72 7.08
CA ASP A 150 4.20 2.51 6.22
C ASP A 150 4.58 2.28 4.76
N HIS A 151 3.83 1.41 4.08
CA HIS A 151 4.02 1.10 2.66
C HIS A 151 3.89 2.36 1.76
N THR A 152 3.07 3.34 2.16
CA THR A 152 2.94 4.64 1.46
C THR A 152 4.22 5.45 1.56
N THR A 153 4.95 5.36 2.67
CA THR A 153 6.27 5.99 2.86
C THR A 153 7.30 5.36 1.94
N VAL A 154 7.26 4.04 1.78
CA VAL A 154 8.13 3.32 0.84
C VAL A 154 7.85 3.77 -0.59
N LEU A 155 6.58 3.79 -1.00
CA LEU A 155 6.17 4.26 -2.33
C LEU A 155 6.61 5.71 -2.59
N HIS A 156 6.44 6.60 -1.62
CA HIS A 156 6.89 7.98 -1.73
C HIS A 156 8.42 8.07 -1.87
N SER A 157 9.15 7.27 -1.10
CA SER A 157 10.62 7.24 -1.11
C SER A 157 11.18 6.75 -2.44
N ILE A 158 10.58 5.70 -3.01
CA ILE A 158 10.94 5.16 -4.34
C ILE A 158 10.75 6.22 -5.42
N ARG A 159 9.59 6.90 -5.43
CA ARG A 159 9.32 7.98 -6.40
C ARG A 159 10.31 9.13 -6.24
N LYS A 160 10.57 9.58 -5.01
CA LYS A 160 11.54 10.66 -4.75
C LYS A 160 12.97 10.31 -5.16
N HIS A 161 13.40 9.07 -4.95
CA HIS A 161 14.70 8.63 -5.41
C HIS A 161 14.76 8.60 -6.94
N ALA A 162 13.73 8.03 -7.59
CA ALA A 162 13.67 7.93 -9.05
C ALA A 162 13.62 9.31 -9.75
N GLU A 163 12.85 10.26 -9.20
CA GLU A 163 12.83 11.66 -9.63
C GLU A 163 14.23 12.29 -9.57
N ARG A 164 14.97 12.08 -8.47
CA ARG A 164 16.33 12.63 -8.32
C ARG A 164 17.31 12.05 -9.34
N MET A 165 17.14 10.79 -9.71
CA MET A 165 17.99 10.10 -10.68
C MET A 165 17.56 10.33 -12.13
N GLY A 166 16.41 10.97 -12.38
CA GLY A 166 15.90 11.26 -13.72
C GLY A 166 15.24 10.07 -14.44
N TYR A 167 14.81 9.03 -13.70
CA TYR A 167 14.17 7.85 -14.30
C TYR A 167 12.68 8.06 -14.65
N PHE A 168 12.07 9.12 -14.15
CA PHE A 168 10.70 9.54 -14.48
C PHE A 168 10.78 10.95 -15.07
N GLN A 169 10.63 11.06 -16.39
CA GLN A 169 10.32 12.33 -17.08
C GLN A 169 8.81 12.46 -17.23
#